data_AF-Q4CPL7-F1
#
_entry.id   AF-Q4CPL7-F1
#
_cell.length_a   1.000
_cell.length_b   1.000
_cell.length_c   1.000
_cell.angle_alpha   90.00
_cell.angle_beta   90.00
_cell.angle_gamma   90.00
#
_symmetry.space_group_name_H-M   'P 1'
#
loop_
_entity.id
_entity.type
_entity.pdbx_description
1 polymer ?
#
loop_
_entity_poly.entity_id
_entity_poly.type
_entity_poly.pdbx_seq_one_letter_code
_entity_poly.pdbx_strand_id
1 'polypeptide(L)'
;THTETFCASTGWGMIVVSSPKATNYDEWEKQTKASRIIMNCPDEMDVKAMCTWITRGLEPDKQAEYWRMVEKHMDYVGPIPRHILDADEYGRRTKDVERALRWINIGDQGKHFTQGGEKKWYSEDPSHKLVKIVRVREKSAFEDFANAPICEYLGVLTLSRLTKVLSPHDIFFLVLGMKNVLQSEALEKYSLSVFLIENFVTSMAEDLKELPPPSPSEPRPSVLTLNPHGHPTEATAISKLKSVGRQQELKYRVLYIPTFPTFPLVDGFFFMESPRRTLVGLQMTTASANHTIPSTVNQFTEHLSEFFDGWEEFAKGLSWDIIYIQHADSTPMENWQRCGPVNTENLSDAEQEIVAFWNGKVHQYQFILEGKFPEAIEFSHDGLPKGDKKGKEIGTTYSL
;
A
#
# COMPACT_ATOMS: atom_id res chain seq x y z
N THR A 1 -39.60 -0.36 -27.35
CA THR A 1 -39.44 0.82 -26.47
C THR A 1 -40.18 0.54 -25.17
N HIS A 2 -39.53 -0.11 -24.20
CA HIS A 2 -40.09 -0.25 -22.86
C HIS A 2 -39.79 1.04 -22.10
N THR A 3 -40.75 1.96 -22.09
CA THR A 3 -40.75 3.09 -21.19
C THR A 3 -41.18 2.59 -19.82
N GLU A 4 -40.23 2.32 -18.93
CA GLU A 4 -40.54 2.14 -17.51
C GLU A 4 -41.06 3.48 -16.98
N THR A 5 -42.38 3.55 -16.78
CA THR A 5 -43.02 4.63 -16.06
C THR A 5 -42.66 4.52 -14.59
N PHE A 6 -41.71 5.34 -14.15
CA PHE A 6 -41.49 5.57 -12.72
C PHE A 6 -42.76 6.16 -12.11
N CYS A 7 -43.41 5.43 -11.21
CA CYS A 7 -44.45 5.99 -10.37
C CYS A 7 -43.82 7.10 -9.52
N ALA A 8 -44.32 8.33 -9.65
CA ALA A 8 -43.94 9.43 -8.78
C ALA A 8 -44.15 9.02 -7.32
N SER A 9 -43.17 9.31 -6.45
CA SER A 9 -43.28 8.98 -5.02
C SER A 9 -44.53 9.65 -4.44
N THR A 10 -45.28 8.91 -3.62
CA THR A 10 -46.49 9.42 -2.96
C THR A 10 -46.19 10.43 -1.84
N GLY A 11 -44.91 10.79 -1.66
CA GLY A 11 -44.44 11.73 -0.65
C GLY A 11 -43.06 12.29 -0.98
N TRP A 12 -42.73 13.42 -0.35
CA TRP A 12 -41.41 14.04 -0.43
C TRP A 12 -40.41 13.26 0.42
N GLY A 13 -39.32 12.79 -0.18
CA GLY A 13 -38.17 12.30 0.57
C GLY A 13 -37.42 13.47 1.20
N MET A 14 -37.09 13.37 2.50
CA MET A 14 -36.18 14.30 3.16
C MET A 14 -34.88 13.57 3.49
N ILE A 15 -33.75 14.13 3.05
CA ILE A 15 -32.43 13.65 3.47
C ILE A 15 -32.03 14.45 4.70
N VAL A 16 -31.98 13.79 5.86
CA VAL A 16 -31.50 14.38 7.10
C VAL A 16 -30.06 13.91 7.34
N VAL A 17 -29.11 14.84 7.23
CA VAL A 17 -27.70 14.57 7.56
C VAL A 17 -27.51 14.84 9.05
N SER A 18 -27.50 13.80 9.87
CA SER A 18 -27.28 13.90 11.30
C SER A 18 -25.79 13.94 11.65
N SER A 19 -25.46 14.45 12.85
CA SER A 19 -24.10 14.36 13.37
C SER A 19 -23.70 12.88 13.57
N PRO A 20 -22.42 12.51 13.43
CA PRO A 20 -21.94 11.12 13.50
C PRO A 20 -22.07 10.42 14.87
N LYS A 21 -22.85 10.97 15.80
CA LYS A 21 -23.10 10.38 17.11
C LYS A 21 -24.00 9.14 16.97
N ALA A 22 -23.53 7.99 17.45
CA ALA A 22 -24.22 6.70 17.42
C ALA A 22 -25.68 6.80 17.91
N THR A 23 -25.88 7.49 19.03
CA THR A 23 -27.20 7.68 19.64
C THR A 23 -28.21 8.30 18.70
N ASN A 24 -27.78 9.13 17.75
CA ASN A 24 -28.69 9.68 16.76
C ASN A 24 -29.12 8.61 15.76
N TYR A 25 -28.20 7.76 15.28
CA TYR A 25 -28.49 6.71 14.31
C TYR A 25 -29.35 5.60 14.91
N ASP A 26 -28.99 5.09 16.09
CA ASP A 26 -29.72 4.01 16.77
C ASP A 26 -31.14 4.44 17.12
N GLU A 27 -31.33 5.67 17.59
CA GLU A 27 -32.66 6.24 17.83
C GLU A 27 -33.43 6.40 16.51
N TRP A 28 -32.78 6.87 15.44
CA TRP A 28 -33.45 7.02 14.16
C TRP A 28 -33.89 5.69 13.56
N GLU A 29 -33.01 4.68 13.56
CA GLU A 29 -33.31 3.33 13.07
C GLU A 29 -34.48 2.71 13.84
N LYS A 30 -34.46 2.82 15.18
CA LYS A 30 -35.57 2.37 16.03
C LYS A 30 -36.89 3.08 15.73
N GLN A 31 -36.86 4.41 15.59
CA GLN A 31 -38.08 5.22 15.44
C GLN A 31 -38.69 5.08 14.05
N THR A 32 -37.86 5.01 13.01
CA THR A 32 -38.33 5.09 11.61
C THR A 32 -38.40 3.74 10.91
N LYS A 33 -37.88 2.67 11.53
CA LYS A 33 -37.62 1.38 10.85
C LYS A 33 -36.83 1.58 9.54
N ALA A 34 -35.97 2.60 9.50
CA ALA A 34 -35.19 2.94 8.32
C ALA A 34 -34.27 1.79 7.94
N SER A 35 -34.18 1.51 6.64
CA SER A 35 -33.18 0.60 6.11
C SER A 35 -31.80 1.23 6.22
N ARG A 36 -30.83 0.48 6.73
CA ARG A 36 -29.44 0.90 6.77
C ARG A 36 -28.87 0.93 5.35
N ILE A 37 -28.32 2.07 4.95
CA ILE A 37 -27.58 2.23 3.69
C ILE A 37 -26.11 2.47 4.04
N ILE A 38 -25.22 1.63 3.49
CA ILE A 38 -23.78 1.76 3.65
C ILE A 38 -23.21 2.31 2.35
N MET A 39 -22.52 3.44 2.41
CA MET A 39 -21.86 4.05 1.27
C MET A 39 -20.36 4.14 1.51
N ASN A 40 -19.58 3.96 0.45
CA ASN A 40 -18.15 4.20 0.50
C ASN A 40 -17.87 5.69 0.74
N CYS A 41 -16.71 5.97 1.36
CA CYS A 41 -16.17 7.32 1.29
C CYS A 41 -15.83 7.70 -0.17
N PRO A 42 -15.91 8.99 -0.53
CA PRO A 42 -15.50 9.46 -1.86
C PRO A 42 -14.09 9.00 -2.22
N ASP A 43 -13.86 8.71 -3.50
CA ASP A 43 -12.54 8.47 -4.06
C ASP A 43 -11.95 9.74 -4.71
N GLU A 44 -10.77 9.61 -5.33
CA GLU A 44 -10.11 10.72 -6.01
C GLU A 44 -10.95 11.34 -7.13
N MET A 45 -11.65 10.51 -7.90
CA MET A 45 -12.45 10.99 -9.02
C MET A 45 -13.72 11.71 -8.53
N ASP A 46 -14.33 11.22 -7.45
CA ASP A 46 -15.43 11.89 -6.79
C ASP A 46 -15.01 13.28 -6.29
N VAL A 47 -13.88 13.36 -5.60
CA VAL A 47 -13.35 14.64 -5.09
C VAL A 47 -12.99 15.57 -6.24
N LYS A 48 -12.38 15.06 -7.32
CA LYS A 48 -12.07 15.86 -8.52
C LYS A 48 -13.32 16.47 -9.13
N ALA A 49 -14.40 15.71 -9.26
CA ALA A 49 -15.68 16.21 -9.75
C ALA A 49 -16.27 17.29 -8.82
N MET A 50 -16.17 17.10 -7.49
CA MET A 50 -16.57 18.12 -6.51
C MET A 50 -15.76 19.41 -6.67
N CYS A 51 -14.44 19.31 -6.83
CA CYS A 51 -13.56 20.45 -7.06
C CYS A 51 -13.98 21.21 -8.33
N THR A 52 -14.13 20.52 -9.45
CA THR A 52 -14.62 21.13 -10.71
C THR A 52 -15.95 21.84 -10.51
N TRP A 53 -16.88 21.25 -9.76
CA TRP A 53 -18.16 21.88 -9.48
C TRP A 53 -18.04 23.12 -8.58
N ILE A 54 -17.26 23.04 -7.50
CA ILE A 54 -17.02 24.16 -6.57
C ILE A 54 -16.39 25.34 -7.32
N THR A 55 -15.45 25.06 -8.23
CA THR A 55 -14.69 26.07 -8.95
C THR A 55 -15.24 26.39 -10.35
N ARG A 56 -16.44 25.90 -10.72
CA ARG A 56 -16.98 25.98 -12.09
C ARG A 56 -17.09 27.39 -12.69
N GLY A 57 -17.16 28.42 -11.84
CA GLY A 57 -17.20 29.83 -12.24
C GLY A 57 -15.84 30.52 -12.29
N LEU A 58 -14.76 29.82 -11.92
CA LEU A 58 -13.39 30.35 -11.93
C LEU A 58 -12.70 30.09 -13.27
N GLU A 59 -11.68 30.88 -13.57
CA GLU A 59 -10.80 30.67 -14.72
C GLU A 59 -10.04 29.33 -14.59
N PRO A 60 -9.69 28.68 -15.72
CA PRO A 60 -9.03 27.37 -15.72
C PRO A 60 -7.79 27.27 -14.81
N ASP A 61 -6.95 28.31 -14.78
CA ASP A 61 -5.74 28.32 -13.95
C ASP A 61 -6.05 28.25 -12.45
N LYS A 62 -7.11 28.94 -12.01
CA LYS A 62 -7.57 28.89 -10.62
C LYS A 62 -8.23 27.56 -10.28
N GLN A 63 -8.92 26.93 -11.22
CA GLN A 63 -9.44 25.57 -11.04
C GLN A 63 -8.29 24.56 -10.86
N ALA A 64 -7.25 24.68 -11.67
CA ALA A 64 -6.06 23.84 -11.59
C ALA A 64 -5.27 24.06 -10.30
N GLU A 65 -5.12 25.31 -9.85
CA GLU A 65 -4.49 25.65 -8.57
C GLU A 65 -5.26 25.04 -7.39
N TYR A 66 -6.60 25.18 -7.38
CA TYR A 66 -7.45 24.58 -6.36
C TYR A 66 -7.35 23.05 -6.36
N TRP A 67 -7.36 22.40 -7.53
CA TRP A 67 -7.17 20.95 -7.63
C TRP A 67 -5.82 20.51 -7.07
N ARG A 68 -4.71 21.17 -7.43
CA ARG A 68 -3.38 20.82 -6.90
C ARG A 68 -3.31 20.91 -5.37
N MET A 69 -4.00 21.88 -4.78
CA MET A 69 -4.10 22.01 -3.33
C MET A 69 -4.87 20.82 -2.72
N VAL A 70 -6.04 20.48 -3.27
CA VAL A 70 -6.87 19.37 -2.78
C VAL A 70 -6.18 18.02 -2.96
N GLU A 71 -5.53 17.80 -4.11
CA GLU A 71 -4.74 16.60 -4.41
C GLU A 71 -3.63 16.40 -3.36
N LYS A 72 -2.87 17.45 -3.06
CA LYS A 72 -1.85 17.43 -1.99
C LYS A 72 -2.46 17.12 -0.61
N HIS A 73 -3.64 17.65 -0.31
CA HIS A 73 -4.33 17.34 0.94
C HIS A 73 -4.73 15.86 1.00
N MET A 74 -5.21 15.29 -0.11
CA MET A 74 -5.59 13.89 -0.20
C MET A 74 -4.41 12.94 -0.02
N ASP A 75 -3.22 13.28 -0.53
CA ASP A 75 -2.03 12.45 -0.34
C ASP A 75 -1.73 12.20 1.15
N TYR A 76 -2.03 13.19 2.00
CA TYR A 76 -1.74 13.13 3.43
C TYR A 76 -2.92 12.67 4.30
N VAL A 77 -4.15 13.15 4.05
CA VAL A 77 -5.35 12.83 4.86
C VAL A 77 -6.47 12.11 4.12
N GLY A 78 -6.19 11.63 2.90
CA GLY A 78 -7.13 10.90 2.03
C GLY A 78 -8.30 11.72 1.50
N PRO A 79 -9.15 11.10 0.66
CA PRO A 79 -10.26 11.74 -0.05
C PRO A 79 -11.49 11.98 0.86
N ILE A 80 -11.31 12.71 1.97
CA ILE A 80 -12.40 13.06 2.89
C ILE A 80 -12.77 14.54 2.70
N PRO A 81 -13.87 14.86 1.98
CA PRO A 81 -14.22 16.23 1.60
C PRO A 81 -14.21 17.25 2.76
N ARG A 82 -14.67 16.81 3.94
CA ARG A 82 -14.70 17.63 5.17
C ARG A 82 -13.34 18.25 5.52
N HIS A 83 -12.24 17.61 5.15
CA HIS A 83 -10.90 17.98 5.59
C HIS A 83 -9.98 18.46 4.48
N ILE A 84 -10.32 18.23 3.21
CA ILE A 84 -9.40 18.50 2.10
C ILE A 84 -9.78 19.73 1.27
N LEU A 85 -11.05 20.15 1.31
CA LEU A 85 -11.55 21.26 0.50
C LEU A 85 -11.25 22.64 1.10
N ASP A 86 -10.84 22.69 2.37
CA ASP A 86 -10.51 23.89 3.13
C ASP A 86 -9.16 23.73 3.85
N ALA A 87 -8.32 24.77 3.81
CA ALA A 87 -6.96 24.71 4.33
C ALA A 87 -6.90 24.66 5.87
N ASP A 88 -7.83 25.31 6.56
CA ASP A 88 -7.87 25.30 8.03
C ASP A 88 -8.40 23.96 8.57
N GLU A 89 -9.40 23.38 7.90
CA GLU A 89 -9.86 22.01 8.16
C GLU A 89 -8.77 20.98 7.90
N TYR A 90 -7.99 21.14 6.82
CA TYR A 90 -6.84 20.30 6.52
C TYR A 90 -5.77 20.39 7.61
N GLY A 91 -5.43 21.61 8.05
CA GLY A 91 -4.45 21.84 9.11
C GLY A 91 -4.90 21.22 10.44
N ARG A 92 -6.20 21.28 10.77
CA ARG A 92 -6.76 20.60 11.94
C ARG A 92 -6.70 19.08 11.80
N ARG A 93 -7.09 18.54 10.63
CA ARG A 93 -7.05 17.08 10.40
C ARG A 93 -5.65 16.52 10.47
N THR A 94 -4.67 17.24 9.93
CA THR A 94 -3.24 16.87 10.01
C THR A 94 -2.79 16.70 11.45
N LYS A 95 -3.12 17.65 12.34
CA LYS A 95 -2.79 17.57 13.78
C LYS A 95 -3.47 16.40 14.47
N ASP A 96 -4.71 16.09 14.10
CA ASP A 96 -5.45 14.94 14.64
C ASP A 96 -4.81 13.61 14.22
N VAL A 97 -4.43 13.48 12.95
CA VAL A 97 -3.74 12.30 12.40
C VAL A 97 -2.40 12.09 13.11
N GLU A 98 -1.58 13.13 13.26
CA GLU A 98 -0.31 13.03 13.96
C GLU A 98 -0.49 12.62 15.43
N ARG A 99 -1.54 13.14 16.09
CA ARG A 99 -1.87 12.76 17.46
C ARG A 99 -2.23 11.28 17.53
N ALA A 100 -3.05 10.79 16.60
CA ALA A 100 -3.42 9.38 16.53
C ALA A 100 -2.20 8.47 16.30
N LEU A 101 -1.31 8.84 15.37
CA LEU A 101 -0.07 8.10 15.12
C LEU A 101 0.85 8.04 16.35
N ARG A 102 0.94 9.14 17.13
CA ARG A 102 1.70 9.14 18.39
C ARG A 102 1.05 8.26 19.44
N TRP A 103 -0.27 8.26 19.50
CA TRP A 103 -1.05 7.53 20.49
C TRP A 103 -0.89 6.02 20.39
N ILE A 104 -0.71 5.47 19.18
CA ILE A 104 -0.42 4.03 18.95
C ILE A 104 0.76 3.53 19.82
N ASN A 105 1.78 4.36 20.00
CA ASN A 105 3.00 3.99 20.71
C ASN A 105 2.92 4.18 22.24
N ILE A 106 1.78 4.65 22.77
CA ILE A 106 1.62 4.91 24.20
C ILE A 106 1.02 3.67 24.86
N GLY A 107 1.72 3.05 25.80
CA GLY A 107 1.22 1.88 26.52
C GLY A 107 0.76 0.75 25.58
N ASP A 108 -0.42 0.20 25.84
CA ASP A 108 -1.01 -0.91 25.07
C ASP A 108 -2.00 -0.44 23.98
N GLN A 109 -1.99 0.84 23.65
CA GLN A 109 -3.02 1.44 22.80
C GLN A 109 -3.02 0.90 21.37
N GLY A 110 -1.87 0.46 20.84
CA GLY A 110 -1.78 -0.22 19.54
C GLY A 110 -2.63 -1.50 19.44
N LYS A 111 -2.92 -2.17 20.56
CA LYS A 111 -3.76 -3.39 20.60
C LYS A 111 -5.22 -3.10 20.24
N HIS A 112 -5.66 -1.84 20.23
CA HIS A 112 -7.01 -1.49 19.77
C HIS A 112 -7.20 -1.65 18.26
N PHE A 113 -6.10 -1.66 17.49
CA PHE A 113 -6.17 -1.87 16.04
C PHE A 113 -6.39 -3.33 15.64
N THR A 114 -6.05 -4.30 16.51
CA THR A 114 -6.21 -5.73 16.22
C THR A 114 -7.58 -6.30 16.62
N GLN A 115 -8.36 -5.57 17.44
CA GLN A 115 -9.69 -5.98 17.89
C GLN A 115 -10.77 -5.80 16.80
N GLY A 116 -10.37 -6.03 15.53
CA GLY A 116 -11.08 -5.67 14.32
C GLY A 116 -12.58 -5.90 14.39
N GLY A 117 -13.36 -4.92 13.92
CA GLY A 117 -14.80 -4.99 13.65
C GLY A 117 -15.74 -5.23 14.84
N GLU A 118 -15.43 -6.18 15.72
CA GLU A 118 -16.26 -6.57 16.87
C GLU A 118 -16.53 -5.38 17.78
N LYS A 119 -15.50 -4.55 18.03
CA LYS A 119 -15.68 -3.22 18.60
C LYS A 119 -15.90 -2.24 17.47
N LYS A 120 -17.16 -2.15 17.02
CA LYS A 120 -17.66 -1.09 16.13
C LYS A 120 -17.07 0.25 16.56
N TRP A 121 -16.33 0.90 15.65
CA TRP A 121 -16.05 2.33 15.42
C TRP A 121 -15.97 3.37 16.58
N TYR A 122 -16.21 3.00 17.84
CA TYR A 122 -16.74 3.88 18.89
C TYR A 122 -15.87 3.99 20.14
N SER A 123 -14.63 3.52 20.12
CA SER A 123 -13.75 4.03 21.15
C SER A 123 -13.54 5.53 20.86
N GLU A 124 -13.56 6.37 21.90
CA GLU A 124 -12.99 7.74 21.85
C GLU A 124 -11.50 7.75 21.43
N ASP A 125 -10.98 6.56 21.14
CA ASP A 125 -9.75 6.23 20.46
C ASP A 125 -9.51 7.09 19.20
N PRO A 126 -8.35 7.76 19.16
CA PRO A 126 -7.83 8.44 17.98
C PRO A 126 -7.75 7.58 16.69
N SER A 127 -7.86 6.25 16.74
CA SER A 127 -7.74 5.35 15.57
C SER A 127 -8.67 5.70 14.41
N HIS A 128 -9.88 6.19 14.67
CA HIS A 128 -10.82 6.65 13.63
C HIS A 128 -10.28 7.85 12.81
N LYS A 129 -9.20 8.48 13.26
CA LYS A 129 -8.48 9.52 12.49
C LYS A 129 -7.60 8.93 11.39
N LEU A 130 -7.32 7.62 11.40
CA LEU A 130 -6.43 6.93 10.47
C LEU A 130 -7.15 5.99 9.51
N VAL A 131 -8.41 5.65 9.79
CA VAL A 131 -9.23 4.73 8.99
C VAL A 131 -10.46 5.38 8.38
N LYS A 132 -10.93 4.81 7.27
CA LYS A 132 -12.20 5.12 6.59
C LYS A 132 -13.07 3.87 6.52
N ILE A 133 -14.36 4.09 6.28
CA ILE A 133 -15.31 3.01 6.04
C ILE A 133 -15.24 2.58 4.58
N VAL A 134 -15.16 1.27 4.37
CA VAL A 134 -15.36 0.61 3.08
C VAL A 134 -16.55 -0.32 3.21
N ARG A 135 -17.51 -0.16 2.30
CA ARG A 135 -18.65 -1.07 2.14
C ARG A 135 -18.13 -2.41 1.63
N VAL A 136 -18.45 -3.47 2.36
CA VAL A 136 -18.14 -4.85 2.01
C VAL A 136 -19.44 -5.55 1.64
N ARG A 137 -19.49 -6.06 0.41
CA ARG A 137 -20.61 -6.90 -0.05
C ARG A 137 -20.06 -8.27 -0.36
N GLU A 138 -20.37 -9.23 0.50
CA GLU A 138 -20.04 -10.63 0.26
C GLU A 138 -21.02 -11.25 -0.75
N LYS A 139 -20.87 -12.55 -1.05
CA LYS A 139 -21.75 -13.30 -1.96
C LYS A 139 -23.22 -13.36 -1.50
N SER A 140 -23.54 -12.87 -0.30
CA SER A 140 -24.88 -12.85 0.25
C SER A 140 -25.59 -11.50 -0.01
N ALA A 141 -26.89 -11.44 0.27
CA ALA A 141 -27.65 -10.18 0.23
C ALA A 141 -27.28 -9.22 1.38
N PHE A 142 -26.44 -9.64 2.32
CA PHE A 142 -26.03 -8.83 3.45
C PHE A 142 -24.88 -7.90 3.05
N GLU A 143 -25.05 -6.64 3.39
CA GLU A 143 -24.02 -5.62 3.24
C GLU A 143 -23.47 -5.30 4.61
N ASP A 144 -22.15 -5.32 4.70
CA ASP A 144 -21.43 -4.89 5.89
C ASP A 144 -20.43 -3.79 5.51
N PHE A 145 -19.62 -3.41 6.48
CA PHE A 145 -18.57 -2.44 6.29
C PHE A 145 -17.35 -2.82 7.12
N ALA A 146 -16.19 -2.41 6.65
CA ALA A 146 -14.93 -2.63 7.35
C ALA A 146 -14.08 -1.37 7.33
N ASN A 147 -13.13 -1.31 8.26
CA ASN A 147 -12.19 -0.21 8.37
C ASN A 147 -11.01 -0.47 7.44
N ALA A 148 -10.73 0.48 6.57
CA ALA A 148 -9.52 0.53 5.75
C ALA A 148 -8.68 1.74 6.13
N PRO A 149 -7.37 1.74 5.88
CA PRO A 149 -6.60 2.98 5.91
C PRO A 149 -7.25 4.06 5.03
N ILE A 150 -7.21 5.30 5.52
CA ILE A 150 -7.76 6.46 4.80
C ILE A 150 -7.12 6.62 3.41
N CYS A 151 -5.80 6.54 3.37
CA CYS A 151 -4.96 6.52 2.18
C CYS A 151 -3.77 5.59 2.44
N GLU A 152 -3.07 5.21 1.38
CA GLU A 152 -1.92 4.32 1.45
C GLU A 152 -0.82 4.87 2.37
N TYR A 153 -0.56 6.18 2.29
CA TYR A 153 0.42 6.87 3.13
C TYR A 153 0.18 6.64 4.63
N LEU A 154 -1.05 6.88 5.09
CA LEU A 154 -1.41 6.69 6.48
C LEU A 154 -1.47 5.21 6.87
N GLY A 155 -1.85 4.33 5.96
CA GLY A 155 -1.84 2.89 6.23
C GLY A 155 -0.44 2.34 6.47
N VAL A 156 0.53 2.70 5.64
CA VAL A 156 1.94 2.29 5.82
C VAL A 156 2.54 2.91 7.08
N LEU A 157 2.23 4.18 7.38
CA LEU A 157 2.66 4.79 8.65
C LEU A 157 2.05 4.13 9.88
N THR A 158 0.77 3.75 9.80
CA THR A 158 0.07 3.05 10.87
C THR A 158 0.70 1.68 11.09
N LEU A 159 0.90 0.91 10.02
CA LEU A 159 1.58 -0.39 10.05
C LEU A 159 2.98 -0.27 10.68
N SER A 160 3.77 0.72 10.25
CA SER A 160 5.11 1.00 10.80
C SER A 160 5.12 1.32 12.31
N ARG A 161 4.04 1.88 12.86
CA ARG A 161 3.91 2.13 14.30
C ARG A 161 3.49 0.87 15.03
N LEU A 162 2.51 0.15 14.48
CA LEU A 162 1.99 -1.08 15.04
C LEU A 162 3.06 -2.17 15.15
N THR A 163 3.96 -2.29 14.18
CA THR A 163 5.06 -3.29 14.19
C THR A 163 6.03 -3.12 15.35
N LYS A 164 5.98 -1.99 16.06
CA LYS A 164 6.83 -1.70 17.24
C LYS A 164 6.15 -2.05 18.56
N VAL A 165 4.85 -2.32 18.54
CA VAL A 165 4.04 -2.53 19.76
C VAL A 165 3.23 -3.83 19.72
N LEU A 166 3.10 -4.46 18.56
CA LEU A 166 2.42 -5.74 18.37
C LEU A 166 3.41 -6.84 17.97
N SER A 167 3.02 -8.10 18.19
CA SER A 167 3.82 -9.23 17.71
C SER A 167 3.77 -9.33 16.18
N PRO A 168 4.80 -9.89 15.52
CA PRO A 168 4.78 -10.15 14.08
C PRO A 168 3.54 -10.94 13.61
N HIS A 169 3.06 -11.87 14.43
CA HIS A 169 1.85 -12.64 14.14
C HIS A 169 0.58 -11.77 14.19
N ASP A 170 0.44 -10.91 15.20
CA ASP A 170 -0.70 -9.99 15.29
C ASP A 170 -0.74 -9.02 14.11
N ILE A 171 0.43 -8.52 13.68
CA ILE A 171 0.56 -7.68 12.49
C ILE A 171 0.12 -8.44 11.24
N PHE A 172 0.60 -9.67 11.08
CA PHE A 172 0.27 -10.47 9.93
C PHE A 172 -1.24 -10.79 9.87
N PHE A 173 -1.86 -11.16 11.01
CA PHE A 173 -3.31 -11.36 11.08
C PHE A 173 -4.10 -10.09 10.80
N LEU A 174 -3.63 -8.94 11.26
CA LEU A 174 -4.23 -7.65 10.93
C LEU A 174 -4.22 -7.41 9.41
N VAL A 175 -3.11 -7.68 8.75
CA VAL A 175 -2.98 -7.55 7.28
C VAL A 175 -3.94 -8.49 6.55
N LEU A 176 -3.99 -9.76 6.95
CA LEU A 176 -4.94 -10.72 6.37
C LEU A 176 -6.39 -10.31 6.57
N GLY A 177 -6.72 -9.72 7.72
CA GLY A 177 -8.06 -9.18 7.99
C GLY A 177 -8.46 -8.03 7.07
N MET A 178 -7.50 -7.36 6.42
CA MET A 178 -7.74 -6.26 5.49
C MET A 178 -7.92 -6.71 4.02
N LYS A 179 -7.87 -8.01 3.71
CA LYS A 179 -7.95 -8.52 2.33
C LYS A 179 -9.20 -8.08 1.55
N ASN A 180 -10.32 -7.91 2.24
CA ASN A 180 -11.59 -7.52 1.62
C ASN A 180 -11.74 -6.00 1.46
N VAL A 181 -10.80 -5.19 1.98
CA VAL A 181 -10.90 -3.71 1.97
C VAL A 181 -9.74 -3.01 1.27
N LEU A 182 -8.61 -3.69 1.09
CA LEU A 182 -7.47 -3.18 0.35
C LEU A 182 -7.55 -3.59 -1.13
N GLN A 183 -6.96 -2.76 -1.99
CA GLN A 183 -6.61 -3.20 -3.34
C GLN A 183 -5.48 -4.24 -3.25
N SER A 184 -5.40 -5.13 -4.23
CA SER A 184 -4.43 -6.23 -4.26
C SER A 184 -3.00 -5.74 -4.11
N GLU A 185 -2.61 -4.67 -4.81
CA GLU A 185 -1.25 -4.12 -4.76
C GLU A 185 -0.92 -3.58 -3.37
N ALA A 186 -1.90 -2.98 -2.68
CA ALA A 186 -1.72 -2.51 -1.31
C ALA A 186 -1.62 -3.68 -0.32
N LEU A 187 -2.42 -4.73 -0.52
CA LEU A 187 -2.38 -5.95 0.29
C LEU A 187 -1.04 -6.67 0.14
N GLU A 188 -0.52 -6.79 -1.08
CA GLU A 188 0.79 -7.38 -1.39
C GLU A 188 1.92 -6.66 -0.62
N LYS A 189 1.97 -5.33 -0.70
CA LYS A 189 2.93 -4.52 0.06
C LYS A 189 2.83 -4.74 1.57
N TYR A 190 1.60 -4.78 2.11
CA TYR A 190 1.41 -4.96 3.55
C TYR A 190 1.75 -6.38 3.99
N SER A 191 1.55 -7.36 3.11
CA SER A 191 1.85 -8.77 3.35
C SER A 191 3.35 -9.02 3.48
N LEU A 192 4.22 -8.13 2.99
CA LEU A 192 5.66 -8.16 3.26
C LEU A 192 5.98 -8.10 4.77
N SER A 193 5.05 -7.65 5.62
CA SER A 193 5.19 -7.76 7.08
C SER A 193 5.38 -9.20 7.58
N VAL A 194 5.06 -10.22 6.77
CA VAL A 194 5.38 -11.63 7.06
C VAL A 194 6.88 -11.86 7.26
N PHE A 195 7.76 -11.04 6.65
CA PHE A 195 9.22 -11.13 6.85
C PHE A 195 9.67 -10.77 8.27
N LEU A 196 8.77 -10.24 9.10
CA LEU A 196 9.00 -10.04 10.52
C LEU A 196 8.89 -11.36 11.33
N ILE A 197 8.33 -12.42 10.73
CA ILE A 197 8.14 -13.73 11.35
C ILE A 197 9.34 -14.62 11.02
N GLU A 198 10.15 -14.92 12.03
CA GLU A 198 11.37 -15.74 11.90
C GLU A 198 11.09 -17.09 11.24
N ASN A 199 10.11 -17.85 11.74
CA ASN A 199 9.77 -19.19 11.22
C ASN A 199 9.38 -19.17 9.73
N PHE A 200 8.75 -18.08 9.28
CA PHE A 200 8.41 -17.91 7.87
C PHE A 200 9.69 -17.73 7.05
N VAL A 201 10.57 -16.82 7.46
CA VAL A 201 11.79 -16.51 6.72
C VAL A 201 12.76 -17.69 6.70
N THR A 202 12.88 -18.44 7.80
CA THR A 202 13.72 -19.65 7.86
C THR A 202 13.20 -20.72 6.91
N SER A 203 11.88 -20.94 6.86
CA SER A 203 11.28 -21.91 5.93
C SER A 203 11.44 -21.47 4.47
N MET A 204 11.13 -20.21 4.17
CA MET A 204 11.30 -19.63 2.84
C MET A 204 12.75 -19.72 2.37
N ALA A 205 13.72 -19.52 3.25
CA ALA A 205 15.15 -19.55 2.93
C ALA A 205 15.63 -20.93 2.44
N GLU A 206 14.96 -22.02 2.84
CA GLU A 206 15.23 -23.39 2.37
C GLU A 206 14.73 -23.63 0.94
N ASP A 207 13.64 -22.95 0.55
CA ASP A 207 12.97 -23.11 -0.75
C ASP A 207 13.38 -22.05 -1.79
N LEU A 208 14.21 -21.09 -1.38
CA LEU A 208 14.63 -19.96 -2.21
C LEU A 208 15.54 -20.42 -3.37
N LYS A 209 15.13 -20.15 -4.60
CA LYS A 209 15.86 -20.55 -5.82
C LYS A 209 16.44 -19.35 -6.53
N GLU A 210 17.72 -19.40 -6.86
CA GLU A 210 18.34 -18.35 -7.67
C GLU A 210 17.94 -18.49 -9.14
N LEU A 211 17.57 -17.38 -9.77
CA LEU A 211 17.40 -17.29 -11.22
C LEU A 211 18.78 -17.28 -11.88
N PRO A 212 19.06 -18.16 -12.86
CA PRO A 212 20.41 -18.30 -13.43
C PRO A 212 20.95 -16.97 -13.96
N PRO A 213 22.03 -16.42 -13.39
CA PRO A 213 22.53 -15.12 -13.79
C PRO A 213 23.25 -15.19 -15.15
N PRO A 214 23.31 -14.09 -15.91
CA PRO A 214 24.04 -14.03 -17.16
C PRO A 214 25.55 -14.11 -16.91
N SER A 215 26.29 -14.79 -17.79
CA SER A 215 27.76 -14.75 -17.75
C SER A 215 28.27 -13.31 -17.82
N PRO A 216 29.34 -12.96 -17.07
CA PRO A 216 30.21 -13.86 -16.30
C PRO A 216 29.78 -14.06 -14.84
N SER A 217 28.58 -13.62 -14.43
CA SER A 217 28.12 -13.77 -13.05
C SER A 217 27.87 -15.25 -12.74
N GLU A 218 28.32 -15.69 -11.57
CA GLU A 218 28.17 -17.07 -11.10
C GLU A 218 27.01 -17.17 -10.09
N PRO A 219 26.31 -18.32 -10.05
CA PRO A 219 25.30 -18.58 -9.02
C PRO A 219 25.86 -18.36 -7.62
N ARG A 220 25.03 -17.76 -6.76
CA ARG A 220 25.37 -17.37 -5.40
C ARG A 220 24.15 -17.61 -4.48
N PRO A 221 24.32 -18.30 -3.34
CA PRO A 221 23.23 -18.42 -2.37
C PRO A 221 22.87 -17.04 -1.80
N SER A 222 21.56 -16.82 -1.57
CA SER A 222 21.07 -15.57 -0.99
C SER A 222 21.63 -15.36 0.41
N VAL A 223 21.75 -14.10 0.81
CA VAL A 223 22.06 -13.77 2.21
C VAL A 223 21.04 -14.35 3.20
N LEU A 224 19.77 -14.50 2.80
CA LEU A 224 18.75 -15.12 3.66
C LEU A 224 18.92 -16.64 3.79
N THR A 225 19.36 -17.32 2.73
CA THR A 225 19.69 -18.76 2.81
C THR A 225 20.88 -19.01 3.74
N LEU A 226 21.87 -18.11 3.72
CA LEU A 226 23.06 -18.24 4.57
C LEU A 226 22.85 -17.76 6.01
N ASN A 227 21.96 -16.79 6.22
CA ASN A 227 21.69 -16.18 7.52
C ASN A 227 20.22 -15.74 7.63
N PRO A 228 19.27 -16.68 7.80
CA PRO A 228 17.85 -16.35 7.88
C PRO A 228 17.52 -15.51 9.13
N HIS A 229 18.31 -15.60 10.20
CA HIS A 229 18.15 -14.77 11.40
C HIS A 229 18.48 -13.28 11.17
N GLY A 230 19.10 -12.93 10.04
CA GLY A 230 19.29 -11.53 9.65
C GLY A 230 18.05 -10.86 9.07
N HIS A 231 16.89 -11.54 9.07
CA HIS A 231 15.60 -10.98 8.66
C HIS A 231 15.21 -9.73 9.47
N PRO A 232 14.29 -8.89 8.93
CA PRO A 232 13.85 -7.69 9.63
C PRO A 232 13.04 -8.03 10.89
N THR A 233 13.23 -7.24 11.95
CA THR A 233 12.52 -7.40 13.23
C THR A 233 11.49 -6.30 13.49
N GLU A 234 11.58 -5.21 12.72
CA GLU A 234 10.58 -4.15 12.69
C GLU A 234 10.39 -3.67 11.26
N ALA A 235 9.32 -2.90 11.01
CA ALA A 235 9.09 -2.25 9.73
C ALA A 235 8.97 -0.73 9.91
N THR A 236 9.49 0.03 8.94
CA THR A 236 9.38 1.47 8.89
C THR A 236 8.87 1.96 7.55
N ALA A 237 8.01 2.98 7.60
CA ALA A 237 7.58 3.68 6.40
C ALA A 237 8.75 4.48 5.80
N ILE A 238 8.87 4.48 4.47
CA ILE A 238 9.74 5.39 3.72
C ILE A 238 8.89 6.28 2.82
N SER A 239 9.08 7.59 2.92
CA SER A 239 8.12 8.55 2.38
C SER A 239 8.76 9.85 1.92
N LYS A 240 8.36 10.31 0.73
CA LYS A 240 8.67 11.66 0.23
C LYS A 240 8.03 12.78 1.04
N LEU A 241 6.88 12.51 1.67
CA LEU A 241 6.12 13.53 2.40
C LEU A 241 6.80 13.95 3.71
N LYS A 242 7.60 13.05 4.33
CA LYS A 242 8.38 13.38 5.53
C LYS A 242 9.75 13.99 5.20
N SER A 243 10.26 13.76 3.99
CA SER A 243 11.67 13.96 3.66
C SER A 243 11.99 15.30 3.01
N VAL A 244 11.11 16.30 3.06
CA VAL A 244 11.54 17.67 2.73
C VAL A 244 12.54 18.13 3.81
N GLY A 245 13.82 17.85 3.59
CA GLY A 245 14.97 18.34 4.35
C GLY A 245 15.54 17.43 5.44
N ARG A 246 15.00 16.23 5.69
CA ARG A 246 15.57 15.31 6.70
C ARG A 246 15.68 13.88 6.18
N GLN A 247 16.88 13.50 5.78
CA GLN A 247 17.27 12.11 5.58
C GLN A 247 17.21 11.34 6.91
N GLN A 248 16.98 10.03 6.82
CA GLN A 248 16.96 9.11 7.95
C GLN A 248 18.22 8.24 7.98
N GLU A 249 18.65 7.88 9.17
CA GLU A 249 19.72 6.90 9.36
C GLU A 249 19.26 5.53 8.86
N LEU A 250 20.07 4.91 8.00
CA LEU A 250 19.84 3.55 7.51
C LEU A 250 20.08 2.54 8.64
N LYS A 251 19.19 1.56 8.76
CA LYS A 251 19.29 0.51 9.77
C LYS A 251 19.21 -0.87 9.13
N TYR A 252 20.06 -1.77 9.62
CA TYR A 252 19.95 -3.20 9.32
C TYR A 252 18.73 -3.79 10.02
N ARG A 253 18.18 -4.87 9.44
CA ARG A 253 17.03 -5.61 9.99
C ARG A 253 15.76 -4.75 10.18
N VAL A 254 15.59 -3.73 9.35
CA VAL A 254 14.37 -2.92 9.28
C VAL A 254 13.76 -3.07 7.90
N LEU A 255 12.50 -3.51 7.83
CA LEU A 255 11.73 -3.56 6.59
C LEU A 255 11.22 -2.18 6.21
N TYR A 256 11.76 -1.60 5.15
CA TYR A 256 11.32 -0.34 4.58
C TYR A 256 10.14 -0.59 3.62
N ILE A 257 9.00 0.02 3.94
CA ILE A 257 7.78 -0.06 3.13
C ILE A 257 7.50 1.34 2.55
N PRO A 258 7.48 1.50 1.22
CA PRO A 258 7.14 2.77 0.56
C PRO A 258 5.72 3.22 0.87
N THR A 259 5.53 4.52 1.10
CA THR A 259 4.21 5.08 1.39
C THR A 259 3.42 5.52 0.16
N PHE A 260 3.86 5.17 -1.04
CA PHE A 260 3.23 5.60 -2.28
C PHE A 260 3.21 4.48 -3.32
N PRO A 261 2.17 4.42 -4.17
CA PRO A 261 1.88 3.24 -4.98
C PRO A 261 2.90 2.96 -6.08
N THR A 262 3.64 3.97 -6.55
CA THR A 262 4.54 3.86 -7.70
C THR A 262 6.01 3.85 -7.29
N PHE A 263 6.35 3.22 -6.17
CA PHE A 263 7.75 3.06 -5.78
C PHE A 263 8.46 2.14 -6.80
N PRO A 264 9.63 2.55 -7.32
CA PRO A 264 10.30 1.81 -8.38
C PRO A 264 10.90 0.49 -7.86
N LEU A 265 11.00 -0.47 -8.78
CA LEU A 265 11.72 -1.74 -8.67
C LEU A 265 11.15 -2.79 -7.71
N VAL A 266 10.81 -2.42 -6.47
CA VAL A 266 10.43 -3.36 -5.39
C VAL A 266 9.23 -2.86 -4.59
N ASP A 267 8.52 -3.76 -3.91
CA ASP A 267 7.38 -3.42 -3.05
C ASP A 267 7.80 -3.08 -1.61
N GLY A 268 8.97 -3.56 -1.21
CA GLY A 268 9.63 -3.26 0.06
C GLY A 268 11.05 -3.78 0.05
N PHE A 269 11.88 -3.32 0.99
CA PHE A 269 13.28 -3.75 1.06
C PHE A 269 13.83 -3.65 2.47
N PHE A 270 14.93 -4.35 2.74
CA PHE A 270 15.67 -4.22 3.99
C PHE A 270 17.17 -4.44 3.75
N PHE A 271 17.98 -4.16 4.76
CA PHE A 271 19.43 -4.36 4.69
C PHE A 271 19.89 -5.44 5.65
N MET A 272 20.82 -6.27 5.17
CA MET A 272 21.55 -7.27 5.95
C MET A 272 23.03 -6.94 6.00
N GLU A 273 23.68 -7.20 7.13
CA GLU A 273 25.11 -6.99 7.32
C GLU A 273 25.93 -8.25 7.04
N SER A 274 25.42 -9.40 7.48
CA SER A 274 26.11 -10.71 7.42
C SER A 274 25.31 -11.70 6.57
N PRO A 275 25.98 -12.53 5.73
CA PRO A 275 27.44 -12.69 5.62
C PRO A 275 28.13 -11.60 4.79
N ARG A 276 27.35 -10.73 4.15
CA ARG A 276 27.82 -9.57 3.40
C ARG A 276 26.75 -8.48 3.48
N ARG A 277 27.19 -7.22 3.30
CA ARG A 277 26.28 -6.09 3.21
C ARG A 277 25.43 -6.22 1.95
N THR A 278 24.13 -6.40 2.15
CA THR A 278 23.18 -6.62 1.06
C THR A 278 21.91 -5.80 1.25
N LEU A 279 21.45 -5.18 0.17
CA LEU A 279 20.06 -4.73 0.01
C LEU A 279 19.23 -5.93 -0.44
N VAL A 280 18.25 -6.32 0.36
CA VAL A 280 17.28 -7.36 -0.01
C VAL A 280 16.00 -6.66 -0.46
N GLY A 281 15.74 -6.70 -1.76
CA GLY A 281 14.54 -6.17 -2.39
C GLY A 281 13.48 -7.24 -2.50
N LEU A 282 12.25 -6.93 -2.11
CA LEU A 282 11.12 -7.85 -2.12
C LEU A 282 10.09 -7.37 -3.14
N GLN A 283 9.67 -8.26 -4.02
CA GLN A 283 8.64 -7.96 -5.00
C GLN A 283 7.62 -9.08 -5.05
N MET A 284 6.36 -8.75 -4.77
CA MET A 284 5.22 -9.63 -4.98
C MET A 284 4.84 -9.59 -6.45
N THR A 285 4.61 -10.73 -7.09
CA THR A 285 4.21 -10.75 -8.50
C THR A 285 3.56 -12.06 -8.91
N THR A 286 2.56 -11.97 -9.79
CA THR A 286 1.99 -13.13 -10.50
C THR A 286 2.59 -13.32 -11.89
N ALA A 287 3.45 -12.40 -12.33
CA ALA A 287 4.03 -12.43 -13.66
C ALA A 287 5.10 -13.52 -13.77
N SER A 288 5.13 -14.21 -14.90
CA SER A 288 6.18 -15.20 -15.22
C SER A 288 7.54 -14.56 -15.57
N ALA A 289 7.53 -13.26 -15.85
CA ALA A 289 8.70 -12.44 -16.11
C ALA A 289 8.42 -11.01 -15.67
N ASN A 290 9.42 -10.36 -15.08
CA ASN A 290 9.37 -9.01 -14.58
C ASN A 290 10.67 -8.25 -14.92
N HIS A 291 10.94 -8.16 -16.22
CA HIS A 291 12.07 -7.41 -16.73
C HIS A 291 11.96 -5.93 -16.34
N THR A 292 13.11 -5.33 -16.03
CA THR A 292 13.18 -3.91 -15.67
C THR A 292 13.92 -3.11 -16.74
N ILE A 293 13.94 -1.79 -16.57
CA ILE A 293 14.68 -0.87 -17.43
C ILE A 293 15.66 -0.04 -16.59
N PRO A 294 16.76 0.46 -17.18
CA PRO A 294 17.79 1.18 -16.44
C PRO A 294 17.25 2.40 -15.71
N SER A 295 16.29 3.11 -16.30
CA SER A 295 15.66 4.28 -15.66
C SER A 295 14.88 3.92 -14.39
N THR A 296 14.27 2.73 -14.31
CA THR A 296 13.59 2.26 -13.08
C THR A 296 14.60 1.96 -11.98
N VAL A 297 15.73 1.31 -12.32
CA VAL A 297 16.81 1.03 -11.36
C VAL A 297 17.44 2.35 -10.89
N ASN A 298 17.67 3.29 -11.80
CA ASN A 298 18.19 4.63 -11.46
C ASN A 298 17.24 5.37 -10.52
N GLN A 299 15.95 5.40 -10.84
CA GLN A 299 14.94 6.02 -9.97
C GLN A 299 14.97 5.39 -8.59
N PHE A 300 15.05 4.06 -8.48
CA PHE A 300 15.16 3.40 -7.19
C PHE A 300 16.39 3.90 -6.41
N THR A 301 17.57 3.97 -7.03
CA THR A 301 18.76 4.50 -6.36
C THR A 301 18.68 5.98 -5.97
N GLU A 302 18.04 6.82 -6.79
CA GLU A 302 17.79 8.23 -6.48
C GLU A 302 16.87 8.37 -5.27
N HIS A 303 15.83 7.54 -5.16
CA HIS A 303 14.98 7.54 -3.98
C HIS A 303 15.76 7.14 -2.72
N LEU A 304 16.62 6.12 -2.81
CA LEU A 304 17.44 5.71 -1.66
C LEU A 304 18.40 6.84 -1.23
N SER A 305 18.99 7.57 -2.17
CA SER A 305 19.85 8.72 -1.84
C SER A 305 19.06 9.91 -1.27
N GLU A 306 17.84 10.14 -1.73
CA GLU A 306 16.94 11.15 -1.14
C GLU A 306 16.55 10.79 0.31
N PHE A 307 16.40 9.51 0.62
CA PHE A 307 15.90 9.06 1.91
C PHE A 307 16.98 8.83 2.95
N PHE A 308 18.15 8.31 2.59
CA PHE A 308 19.15 7.86 3.55
C PHE A 308 20.35 8.80 3.62
N ASP A 309 20.72 9.17 4.84
CA ASP A 309 21.93 9.95 5.10
C ASP A 309 23.17 9.07 4.86
N GLY A 310 24.20 9.64 4.24
CA GLY A 310 25.43 8.92 3.88
C GLY A 310 25.23 7.79 2.86
N TRP A 311 24.14 7.79 2.08
CA TRP A 311 23.82 6.72 1.13
C TRP A 311 24.98 6.37 0.18
N GLU A 312 25.66 7.38 -0.38
CA GLU A 312 26.76 7.18 -1.33
C GLU A 312 27.90 6.35 -0.71
N GLU A 313 28.30 6.65 0.53
CA GLU A 313 29.30 5.87 1.25
C GLU A 313 28.80 4.48 1.63
N PHE A 314 27.53 4.37 2.03
CA PHE A 314 26.92 3.09 2.40
C PHE A 314 26.83 2.13 1.21
N ALA A 315 26.46 2.65 0.03
CA ALA A 315 26.24 1.88 -1.19
C ALA A 315 27.53 1.28 -1.76
N LYS A 316 28.72 1.82 -1.42
CA LYS A 316 30.00 1.29 -1.87
C LYS A 316 30.18 -0.16 -1.43
N GLY A 317 30.19 -1.07 -2.40
CA GLY A 317 30.34 -2.51 -2.18
C GLY A 317 29.09 -3.21 -1.63
N LEU A 318 27.93 -2.55 -1.66
CA LEU A 318 26.64 -3.14 -1.30
C LEU A 318 26.19 -4.14 -2.39
N SER A 319 25.93 -5.39 -2.01
CA SER A 319 25.33 -6.39 -2.90
C SER A 319 23.81 -6.25 -2.92
N TRP A 320 23.15 -6.71 -3.98
CA TRP A 320 21.69 -6.66 -4.08
C TRP A 320 21.14 -8.06 -4.30
N ASP A 321 20.18 -8.47 -3.48
CA ASP A 321 19.40 -9.69 -3.65
C ASP A 321 17.95 -9.24 -3.94
N ILE A 322 17.41 -9.52 -5.12
CA ILE A 322 16.01 -9.27 -5.46
C ILE A 322 15.24 -10.57 -5.34
N ILE A 323 14.21 -10.61 -4.51
CA ILE A 323 13.38 -11.80 -4.27
C ILE A 323 12.00 -11.57 -4.87
N TYR A 324 11.69 -12.35 -5.90
CA TYR A 324 10.38 -12.43 -6.53
C TYR A 324 9.53 -13.46 -5.79
N ILE A 325 8.49 -12.97 -5.13
CA ILE A 325 7.56 -13.77 -4.33
C ILE A 325 6.31 -13.97 -5.18
N GLN A 326 6.07 -15.20 -5.65
CA GLN A 326 4.96 -15.51 -6.53
C GLN A 326 3.91 -16.37 -5.84
N HIS A 327 2.66 -16.22 -6.26
CA HIS A 327 1.57 -17.12 -5.85
C HIS A 327 1.75 -18.51 -6.48
N ALA A 328 1.36 -19.58 -5.78
CA ALA A 328 1.42 -20.96 -6.28
C ALA A 328 0.76 -21.19 -7.65
N ASP A 329 -0.35 -20.49 -7.92
CA ASP A 329 -1.05 -20.58 -9.21
C ASP A 329 -0.37 -19.79 -10.34
N SER A 330 0.69 -19.03 -10.04
CA SER A 330 1.43 -18.27 -11.06
C SER A 330 2.39 -19.18 -11.80
N THR A 331 2.62 -18.91 -13.08
CA THR A 331 3.72 -19.54 -13.81
C THR A 331 5.05 -19.13 -13.15
N PRO A 332 5.86 -20.09 -12.67
CA PRO A 332 7.12 -19.79 -12.02
C PRO A 332 8.06 -18.98 -12.91
N MET A 333 8.73 -18.00 -12.30
CA MET A 333 9.82 -17.28 -12.93
C MET A 333 11.05 -18.17 -12.94
N GLU A 334 11.48 -18.60 -14.13
CA GLU A 334 12.62 -19.52 -14.28
C GLU A 334 13.87 -18.83 -14.84
N ASN A 335 13.69 -17.73 -15.55
CA ASN A 335 14.76 -17.04 -16.27
C ASN A 335 15.21 -15.77 -15.56
N TRP A 336 16.43 -15.34 -15.84
CA TRP A 336 16.94 -14.04 -15.40
C TRP A 336 16.02 -12.88 -15.83
N GLN A 337 15.75 -11.96 -14.91
CA GLN A 337 15.05 -10.72 -15.22
C GLN A 337 16.06 -9.69 -15.69
N ARG A 338 16.11 -9.48 -17.01
CA ARG A 338 17.00 -8.50 -17.63
C ARG A 338 16.66 -7.06 -17.19
N CYS A 339 17.69 -6.23 -17.12
CA CYS A 339 17.56 -4.76 -17.09
C CYS A 339 17.95 -4.23 -18.46
N GLY A 340 17.02 -3.54 -19.14
CA GLY A 340 17.28 -2.99 -20.47
C GLY A 340 16.11 -3.11 -21.43
N PRO A 341 16.10 -2.35 -22.53
CA PRO A 341 15.28 -2.65 -23.70
C PRO A 341 15.67 -4.00 -24.31
N VAL A 342 14.76 -4.60 -25.09
CA VAL A 342 15.10 -5.81 -25.86
C VAL A 342 16.22 -5.52 -26.86
N ASN A 343 16.26 -4.29 -27.39
CA ASN A 343 17.33 -3.78 -28.24
C ASN A 343 18.24 -2.81 -27.46
N THR A 344 19.47 -3.23 -27.19
CA THR A 344 20.47 -2.49 -26.41
C THR A 344 21.26 -1.44 -27.21
N GLU A 345 21.04 -1.30 -28.52
CA GLU A 345 21.85 -0.41 -29.40
C GLU A 345 21.80 1.07 -29.01
N ASN A 346 20.78 1.50 -28.27
CA ASN A 346 20.52 2.92 -27.96
C ASN A 346 20.69 3.28 -26.48
N LEU A 347 21.45 2.50 -25.70
CA LEU A 347 21.70 2.82 -24.30
C LEU A 347 22.78 3.90 -24.16
N SER A 348 22.47 4.94 -23.37
CA SER A 348 23.47 5.93 -22.93
C SER A 348 24.52 5.29 -22.02
N ASP A 349 25.68 5.93 -21.87
CA ASP A 349 26.79 5.43 -21.04
C ASP A 349 26.33 5.14 -19.59
N ALA A 350 25.49 6.02 -19.02
CA ALA A 350 24.93 5.82 -17.68
C ALA A 350 24.00 4.60 -17.61
N GLU A 351 23.19 4.37 -18.64
CA GLU A 351 22.33 3.18 -18.70
C GLU A 351 23.16 1.91 -18.89
N GLN A 352 24.25 1.96 -19.65
CA GLN A 352 25.17 0.82 -19.79
C GLN A 352 25.81 0.44 -18.45
N GLU A 353 26.20 1.42 -17.64
CA GLU A 353 26.72 1.18 -16.28
C GLU A 353 25.68 0.51 -15.39
N ILE A 354 24.42 0.96 -15.45
CA ILE A 354 23.32 0.34 -14.70
C ILE A 354 23.05 -1.10 -15.16
N VAL A 355 23.08 -1.37 -16.47
CA VAL A 355 22.92 -2.73 -17.00
C VAL A 355 24.08 -3.63 -16.57
N ALA A 356 25.32 -3.12 -16.61
CA ALA A 356 26.49 -3.86 -16.15
C ALA A 356 26.43 -4.16 -14.64
N PHE A 357 26.00 -3.18 -13.83
CA PHE A 357 25.73 -3.37 -12.41
C PHE A 357 24.66 -4.44 -12.19
N TRP A 358 23.53 -4.35 -12.89
CA TRP A 358 22.42 -5.30 -12.76
C TRP A 358 22.85 -6.73 -13.09
N ASN A 359 23.57 -6.92 -14.20
CA ASN A 359 24.00 -8.25 -14.63
C ASN A 359 25.16 -8.81 -13.79
N GLY A 360 25.98 -7.96 -13.16
CA GLY A 360 27.20 -8.38 -12.46
C GLY A 360 27.15 -8.34 -10.93
N LYS A 361 26.20 -7.60 -10.33
CA LYS A 361 26.18 -7.32 -8.88
C LYS A 361 24.82 -7.55 -8.21
N VAL A 362 23.74 -7.59 -8.98
CA VAL A 362 22.43 -8.00 -8.49
C VAL A 362 22.32 -9.51 -8.64
N HIS A 363 21.79 -10.18 -7.63
CA HIS A 363 21.37 -11.58 -7.68
C HIS A 363 19.85 -11.64 -7.53
N GLN A 364 19.22 -12.56 -8.22
CA GLN A 364 17.78 -12.65 -8.30
C GLN A 364 17.32 -14.01 -7.83
N TYR A 365 16.30 -14.02 -6.99
CA TYR A 365 15.78 -15.22 -6.39
C TYR A 365 14.28 -15.27 -6.56
N GLN A 366 13.75 -16.48 -6.57
CA GLN A 366 12.34 -16.76 -6.69
C GLN A 366 11.92 -17.63 -5.53
N PHE A 367 10.72 -17.32 -5.03
CA PHE A 367 10.04 -18.09 -4.01
C PHE A 367 8.56 -18.20 -4.39
N ILE A 368 8.05 -19.44 -4.42
CA ILE A 368 6.61 -19.69 -4.57
C ILE A 368 5.99 -19.75 -3.18
N LEU A 369 5.03 -18.86 -2.92
CA LEU A 369 4.14 -18.96 -1.78
C LEU A 369 3.16 -20.10 -2.02
N GLU A 370 3.29 -21.16 -1.22
CA GLU A 370 2.39 -22.32 -1.20
C GLU A 370 1.55 -22.38 0.08
N GLY A 371 0.46 -23.15 0.05
CA GLY A 371 -0.38 -23.44 1.22
C GLY A 371 -1.51 -22.43 1.48
N LYS A 372 -1.93 -22.28 2.74
CA LYS A 372 -3.08 -21.42 3.11
C LYS A 372 -2.79 -19.91 3.03
N PHE A 373 -1.52 -19.55 2.98
CA PHE A 373 -1.09 -18.15 2.87
C PHE A 373 -1.50 -17.53 1.52
N PRO A 374 -1.13 -18.13 0.36
CA PRO A 374 -1.59 -17.66 -0.95
C PRO A 374 -3.13 -17.69 -1.06
N GLU A 375 -3.82 -18.71 -0.54
CA GLU A 375 -5.30 -18.75 -0.52
C GLU A 375 -5.95 -17.56 0.21
N ALA A 376 -5.25 -16.96 1.19
CA ALA A 376 -5.75 -15.83 1.96
C ALA A 376 -5.48 -14.47 1.30
N ILE A 377 -4.46 -14.39 0.45
CA ILE A 377 -4.11 -13.21 -0.34
C ILE A 377 -4.63 -13.49 -1.75
N GLU A 378 -5.87 -13.11 -2.06
CA GLU A 378 -6.33 -13.15 -3.45
C GLU A 378 -5.46 -12.17 -4.26
N PHE A 379 -4.40 -12.69 -4.89
CA PHE A 379 -3.64 -11.94 -5.88
C PHE A 379 -4.61 -11.64 -7.02
N SER A 380 -4.81 -10.35 -7.32
CA SER A 380 -5.62 -9.98 -8.47
C SER A 380 -5.00 -10.65 -9.70
N HIS A 381 -5.75 -11.55 -10.32
CA HIS A 381 -5.33 -12.27 -11.53
C HIS A 381 -5.18 -11.35 -12.76
N ASP A 382 -5.33 -10.05 -12.55
CA ASP A 382 -5.41 -9.08 -13.61
C ASP A 382 -3.98 -8.62 -13.91
N GLY A 383 -3.25 -9.44 -14.67
CA GLY A 383 -2.03 -9.03 -15.37
C GLY A 383 -2.27 -7.96 -16.43
N LEU A 384 -3.19 -7.03 -16.18
CA LEU A 384 -3.56 -5.93 -17.07
C LEU A 384 -2.80 -4.66 -16.67
N PRO A 385 -2.11 -4.00 -17.60
CA PRO A 385 -1.40 -2.76 -17.32
C PRO A 385 -2.35 -1.69 -16.78
N LYS A 386 -1.84 -0.91 -15.82
CA LYS A 386 -2.46 0.31 -15.25
C LYS A 386 -3.44 0.98 -16.22
N GLY A 387 -4.74 0.96 -15.89
CA GLY A 387 -5.71 1.89 -16.48
C GLY A 387 -7.06 1.30 -16.87
N ASP A 388 -7.19 -0.01 -17.08
CA ASP A 388 -8.48 -0.56 -17.53
C ASP A 388 -9.39 -0.95 -16.36
N LYS A 389 -10.14 0.05 -15.86
CA LYS A 389 -11.31 -0.13 -14.98
C LYS A 389 -12.48 -0.81 -15.71
N LYS A 390 -12.29 -2.00 -16.29
CA LYS A 390 -13.38 -2.81 -16.85
C LYS A 390 -13.50 -4.10 -16.07
N GLY A 391 -14.43 -4.15 -15.12
CA GLY A 391 -14.75 -5.43 -14.48
C GLY A 391 -15.39 -5.40 -13.10
N LYS A 392 -15.74 -4.24 -12.55
CA LYS A 392 -16.79 -4.20 -11.51
C LYS A 392 -17.92 -3.38 -12.07
N GLU A 393 -19.02 -4.05 -12.42
CA GLU A 393 -20.33 -3.44 -12.56
C GLU A 393 -20.67 -2.75 -11.24
N ILE A 394 -20.14 -1.55 -11.06
CA ILE A 394 -20.69 -0.59 -10.14
C ILE A 394 -21.95 -0.13 -10.87
N GLY A 395 -23.05 -0.81 -10.57
CA GLY A 395 -24.37 -0.31 -10.88
C GLY A 395 -24.52 1.05 -10.22
N THR A 396 -24.09 2.10 -10.92
CA THR A 396 -24.35 3.49 -10.57
C THR A 396 -25.79 3.76 -10.96
N THR A 397 -26.72 3.17 -10.21
CA THR A 397 -28.12 3.54 -10.30
C THR A 397 -28.27 4.86 -9.56
N TYR A 398 -28.13 5.97 -10.28
CA TYR A 398 -28.59 7.27 -9.82
C TYR A 398 -30.09 7.15 -9.54
N SER A 399 -30.42 7.00 -8.27
CA SER A 399 -31.77 7.13 -7.75
C SER A 399 -31.84 8.50 -7.08
N LEU A 400 -32.42 9.45 -7.81
CA LEU A 400 -33.16 10.55 -7.19
C LEU A 400 -34.48 9.97 -6.66
#